data_AF-A0A7Y0SEL3-F1
#
_entry.id   AF-A0A7Y0SEL3-F1
#
_cell.length_a   1.000
_cell.length_b   1.000
_cell.length_c   1.000
_cell.angle_alpha   90.00
_cell.angle_beta   90.00
_cell.angle_gamma   90.00
#
_symmetry.space_group_name_H-M   'P 1'
#
loop_
_entity.id
_entity.type
_entity.pdbx_description
1 polymer ?
#
loop_
_entity_poly.entity_id
_entity_poly.type
_entity_poly.pdbx_seq_one_letter_code
_entity_poly.pdbx_strand_id
1 'polypeptide(L)' 'DYCSFMYFRLAEPHANKPLKEVLALIRQYSFWMPQYIWLQGHLIDTYHLPAEDENGNTVGVRF' A
#
# COMPACT_ATOMS: atom_id res chain seq x y z
N ASP A 1 9.41 -22.60 7.09
CA ASP A 1 9.28 -21.66 5.97
C ASP A 1 8.90 -20.28 6.48
N TYR A 2 9.90 -19.47 6.81
CA TYR A 2 9.69 -18.10 7.28
C TYR A 2 9.50 -17.21 6.03
N CYS A 3 8.28 -16.71 5.82
CA CYS A 3 8.07 -15.59 4.90
C CYS A 3 8.94 -14.42 5.38
N SER A 4 9.98 -14.11 4.63
CA SER A 4 10.80 -12.91 4.86
C SER A 4 9.94 -11.70 4.56
N PHE A 5 9.41 -11.04 5.60
CA PHE A 5 8.72 -9.77 5.43
C PHE A 5 9.73 -8.72 4.95
N MET A 6 9.43 -8.10 3.81
CA MET A 6 10.20 -6.97 3.29
C MET A 6 9.58 -5.67 3.78
N TYR A 7 10.35 -4.89 4.52
CA TYR A 7 9.89 -3.64 5.12
C TYR A 7 10.41 -2.46 4.30
N PHE A 8 9.50 -1.55 3.95
CA PHE A 8 9.82 -0.29 3.29
C PHE A 8 9.32 0.86 4.15
N ARG A 9 10.09 1.95 4.17
CA ARG A 9 9.72 3.18 4.88
C ARG A 9 9.53 4.30 3.87
N LEU A 10 8.44 5.05 4.03
CA LEU A 10 8.25 6.32 3.32
C LEU A 10 9.31 7.32 3.80
N ALA A 11 10.06 7.90 2.87
CA ALA A 11 10.94 9.01 3.18
C ALA A 11 10.10 10.27 3.51
N GLU A 12 10.62 11.14 4.37
CA GLU A 12 10.04 12.48 4.55
C GLU A 12 10.06 13.23 3.20
N PRO A 13 9.01 13.99 2.84
CA PRO A 13 7.84 14.40 3.64
C PRO A 13 6.60 13.49 3.50
N HIS A 14 6.75 12.28 2.95
CA HIS A 14 5.60 11.43 2.61
C HIS A 14 4.97 10.71 3.82
N ALA A 15 5.61 10.74 4.98
CA ALA A 15 5.19 10.03 6.18
C ALA A 15 3.85 10.54 6.78
N ASN A 16 3.45 11.78 6.46
CA ASN A 16 2.24 12.41 6.99
C ASN A 16 1.06 12.46 6.00
N LYS A 17 1.19 11.79 4.85
CA LYS A 17 0.15 11.76 3.83
C LYS A 17 -1.03 10.85 4.23
N PRO A 18 -2.26 11.16 3.79
CA PRO A 18 -3.39 10.25 3.96
C PRO A 18 -3.16 8.93 3.20
N LEU A 19 -3.79 7.85 3.67
CA LEU A 19 -3.63 6.51 3.10
C LEU A 19 -3.80 6.47 1.58
N LYS A 20 -4.81 7.17 1.04
CA LYS A 20 -5.06 7.22 -0.42
C LYS A 20 -3.85 7.75 -1.21
N GLU A 21 -3.18 8.77 -0.71
CA GLU A 21 -1.98 9.31 -1.36
C GLU A 21 -0.78 8.38 -1.23
N VAL A 22 -0.65 7.71 -0.07
CA VAL A 22 0.40 6.70 0.15
C VAL A 22 0.21 5.52 -0.80
N LEU A 23 -1.02 5.02 -0.97
CA LEU A 23 -1.33 3.95 -1.92
C LEU A 23 -1.03 4.37 -3.36
N ALA A 24 -1.36 5.60 -3.74
CA ALA A 24 -1.04 6.13 -5.07
C ALA A 24 0.48 6.18 -5.33
N LEU A 25 1.29 6.54 -4.33
CA LEU A 25 2.75 6.51 -4.42
C LEU A 25 3.28 5.08 -4.59
N ILE A 26 2.77 4.13 -3.79
CA ILE A 26 3.19 2.72 -3.86
C ILE A 26 2.86 2.12 -5.23
N ARG A 27 1.71 2.47 -5.83
CA ARG A 27 1.30 2.00 -7.17
C ARG A 27 2.31 2.33 -8.28
N GLN A 28 3.12 3.38 -8.12
CA GLN A 28 4.18 3.71 -9.07
C GLN A 28 5.30 2.65 -9.12
N TYR A 29 5.42 1.84 -8.07
CA TYR A 29 6.50 0.85 -7.91
C TYR A 29 6.01 -0.58 -7.82
N SER A 30 4.72 -0.80 -7.53
CA SER A 30 4.15 -2.14 -7.37
C SER A 30 2.69 -2.18 -7.81
N PHE A 31 2.34 -3.21 -8.59
CA PHE A 31 0.95 -3.53 -8.91
C PHE A 31 0.17 -3.97 -7.66
N TRP A 32 0.78 -4.82 -6.83
CA TRP A 32 0.17 -5.28 -5.57
C TRP A 32 0.50 -4.35 -4.43
N MET A 33 -0.52 -3.92 -3.70
CA MET A 33 -0.30 -3.20 -2.45
C MET A 33 0.37 -4.11 -1.43
N PRO A 34 1.25 -3.57 -0.56
CA PRO A 34 1.72 -4.26 0.62
C PRO A 34 0.53 -4.85 1.38
N GLN A 35 0.73 -5.95 2.09
CA GLN A 35 -0.34 -6.48 2.94
C GLN A 35 -0.58 -5.58 4.15
N TYR A 36 0.50 -5.01 4.68
CA TYR A 36 0.46 -4.19 5.88
C TYR A 36 1.14 -2.85 5.63
N ILE A 37 0.50 -1.78 6.07
CA ILE A 37 1.03 -0.41 6.02
C ILE A 37 0.98 0.16 7.43
N TRP A 38 2.12 0.63 7.94
CA TRP A 38 2.18 1.41 9.18
C TRP A 38 2.15 2.89 8.84
N LEU A 39 1.08 3.59 9.22
CA LEU A 39 0.88 5.01 8.90
C LEU A 39 0.27 5.72 10.10
N GLN A 40 0.83 6.88 10.47
CA GLN A 40 0.32 7.72 11.56
C GLN A 40 0.09 6.97 12.90
N GLY A 41 0.95 5.98 13.19
CA GLY A 41 0.86 5.19 14.43
C GLY A 41 -0.11 4.00 14.37
N HIS A 42 -0.74 3.74 13.23
CA HIS A 42 -1.67 2.63 13.05
C HIS A 42 -1.13 1.62 12.03
N LEU A 43 -1.31 0.33 12.34
CA LEU A 43 -1.14 -0.77 11.38
C LEU A 43 -2.44 -0.93 10.59
N ILE A 44 -2.35 -0.85 9.28
CA ILE A 44 -3.48 -0.95 8.35
C ILE A 44 -3.29 -2.23 7.54
N ASP A 45 -4.27 -3.12 7.57
CA ASP A 45 -4.33 -4.28 6.68
C ASP A 45 -5.00 -3.87 5.37
N THR A 46 -4.25 -3.98 4.28
CA THR A 46 -4.69 -3.60 2.93
C THR A 46 -4.93 -4.82 2.04
N TYR A 47 -4.90 -6.04 2.59
CA TYR A 47 -5.16 -7.28 1.85
C TYR A 47 -6.54 -7.29 1.17
N HIS A 48 -7.54 -6.70 1.83
CA HIS A 48 -8.91 -6.62 1.32
C HIS A 48 -9.15 -5.50 0.31
N LEU A 49 -8.15 -4.65 0.05
CA LEU A 49 -8.32 -3.56 -0.90
C LEU A 49 -8.20 -4.07 -2.34
N PRO A 50 -9.06 -3.61 -3.24
CA PRO A 50 -8.92 -3.91 -4.66
C PRO A 50 -7.65 -3.26 -5.23
N ALA A 51 -7.09 -3.89 -6.26
CA ALA A 51 -6.13 -3.22 -7.13
C ALA A 51 -6.92 -2.35 -8.11
N GLU A 52 -6.74 -1.03 -8.07
CA GLU A 52 -7.43 -0.09 -8.96
C GLU A 52 -6.44 0.61 -9.91
N ASP A 53 -6.93 1.07 -11.06
CA ASP A 53 -6.21 1.93 -11.99
C ASP A 53 -6.14 3.40 -11.52
N GLU A 54 -5.57 4.27 -12.36
CA GLU A 54 -5.43 5.72 -12.09
C GLU A 54 -6.78 6.46 -11.97
N ASN A 55 -7.85 5.89 -12.51
CA ASN A 55 -9.20 6.44 -12.47
C ASN A 55 -10.03 5.87 -11.29
N GLY A 56 -9.47 4.95 -10.51
CA GLY A 56 -10.17 4.28 -9.41
C GLY A 56 -11.01 3.08 -9.86
N ASN A 57 -10.86 2.59 -11.09
CA ASN A 57 -11.54 1.37 -11.53
C ASN A 57 -10.79 0.14 -11.00
N THR A 58 -11.50 -0.83 -10.42
CA THR A 58 -10.89 -2.10 -10.02
C THR A 58 -10.39 -2.88 -11.25
N VAL A 59 -9.09 -3.18 -11.27
CA VAL A 59 -8.40 -3.93 -12.34
C VAL A 59 -7.86 -5.28 -11.84
N GLY A 60 -7.90 -5.53 -10.53
CA GLY A 60 -7.50 -6.80 -9.96
C GLY A 60 -8.02 -7.01 -8.54
N VAL A 61 -8.10 -8.28 -8.15
CA VAL A 61 -8.42 -8.73 -6.80
C VAL A 61 -7.32 -9.66 -6.34
N ARG A 62 -6.87 -9.47 -5.09
CA ARG A 62 -5.88 -10.33 -4.46
C ARG A 62 -6.61 -11.52 -3.81
N PHE A 63 -6.11 -12.73 -4.03
CA PHE A 63 -6.58 -13.97 -3.42
C PHE A 63 -5.51 -14.57 -2.51
#